data_AF-A0A2V4N7P9-F1
#
_entry.id   AF-A0A2V4N7P9-F1
#
_cell.length_a   1.000
_cell.length_b   1.000
_cell.length_c   1.000
_cell.angle_alpha   90.00
_cell.angle_beta   90.00
_cell.angle_gamma   90.00
#
_symmetry.space_group_name_H-M   'P 1'
#
loop_
_entity.id
_entity.type
_entity.pdbx_description
1 polymer ?
#
loop_
_entity_poly.entity_id
_entity_poly.type
_entity_poly.pdbx_seq_one_letter_code
_entity_poly.pdbx_strand_id
1 'polypeptide(L)'
;MAAAGGTAVAALTGAGAGPRRIGISDVQQLQARFAEVVASDHRHGGRLSIETRAGRLADEALALQERGTATQRIRAQLYAGAASFMSSAMWAAIDGRRFDAALHHHQKAASLAAMSGDSSIQFRIWSHAGSLYRHLGRPGDALAANDVARNL
;
A
#
# COMPACT_ATOMS: atom_id res chain seq x y z
N MET A 1 -51.25 8.56 37.82
CA MET A 1 -49.84 8.53 37.38
C MET A 1 -49.73 7.54 36.24
N ALA A 2 -49.49 8.02 35.02
CA ALA A 2 -48.74 7.38 33.92
C ALA A 2 -49.22 7.94 32.57
N ALA A 3 -48.44 8.87 32.01
CA ALA A 3 -48.57 9.33 30.63
C ALA A 3 -47.73 8.38 29.75
N ALA A 4 -48.35 7.79 28.73
CA ALA A 4 -47.65 6.99 27.72
C ALA A 4 -47.22 7.90 26.57
N GLY A 5 -45.95 8.33 26.61
CA GLY A 5 -45.31 9.06 25.51
C GLY A 5 -44.85 8.10 24.42
N GLY A 6 -45.48 8.16 23.25
CA GLY A 6 -45.02 7.44 22.06
C GLY A 6 -43.87 8.18 21.40
N THR A 7 -42.70 7.55 21.32
CA THR A 7 -41.57 8.04 20.52
C THR A 7 -41.64 7.43 19.12
N ALA A 8 -41.98 8.27 18.13
CA ALA A 8 -41.84 7.91 16.73
C ALA A 8 -40.36 7.95 16.33
N VAL A 9 -39.80 6.80 15.94
CA VAL A 9 -38.46 6.71 15.36
C VAL A 9 -38.59 7.03 13.88
N ALA A 10 -38.09 8.19 13.46
CA ALA A 10 -37.98 8.54 12.05
C ALA A 10 -36.91 7.63 11.41
N ALA A 11 -37.35 6.76 10.50
CA ALA A 11 -36.45 5.98 9.67
C ALA A 11 -35.79 6.92 8.65
N LEU A 12 -34.48 7.12 8.78
CA LEU A 12 -33.68 7.77 7.73
C LEU A 12 -33.63 6.84 6.53
N THR A 13 -34.43 7.16 5.52
CA THR A 13 -34.38 6.54 4.20
C THR A 13 -32.98 6.69 3.63
N GLY A 14 -32.27 5.58 3.46
CA GLY A 14 -31.00 5.53 2.76
C GLY A 14 -31.19 5.99 1.31
N ALA A 15 -30.88 7.25 1.05
CA ALA A 15 -30.69 7.73 -0.31
C ALA A 15 -29.59 6.89 -0.96
N GLY A 16 -29.91 6.26 -2.10
CA GLY A 16 -29.02 5.35 -2.80
C GLY A 16 -27.63 5.94 -2.92
N ALA A 17 -26.66 5.26 -2.32
CA ALA A 17 -25.26 5.68 -2.33
C ALA A 17 -24.75 5.57 -3.77
N GLY A 18 -24.80 6.68 -4.50
CA GLY A 18 -24.01 6.85 -5.70
C GLY A 18 -22.53 6.57 -5.38
N PRO A 19 -21.72 6.15 -6.37
CA PRO A 19 -20.34 5.77 -6.12
C PRO A 19 -19.58 6.88 -5.39
N ARG A 20 -19.00 6.57 -4.22
CA ARG A 20 -18.24 7.52 -3.41
C ARG A 20 -17.13 8.13 -4.26
N ARG A 21 -17.06 9.46 -4.30
CA ARG A 21 -15.95 10.17 -4.95
C ARG A 21 -14.72 10.07 -4.07
N ILE A 22 -13.63 9.51 -4.61
CA ILE A 22 -12.35 9.39 -3.92
C ILE A 22 -11.48 10.59 -4.30
N GLY A 23 -10.93 11.24 -3.28
CA GLY A 23 -10.18 12.48 -3.42
C GLY A 23 -8.81 12.44 -2.77
N ILE A 24 -8.16 13.61 -2.76
CA ILE A 24 -6.83 13.77 -2.17
C ILE A 24 -6.80 13.48 -0.67
N SER A 25 -7.90 13.74 0.04
CA SER A 25 -8.01 13.47 1.48
C SER A 25 -7.94 11.98 1.80
N ASP A 26 -8.52 11.11 0.96
CA ASP A 26 -8.43 9.66 1.15
C ASP A 26 -6.97 9.18 0.98
N VAL A 27 -6.27 9.73 -0.03
CA VAL A 27 -4.84 9.46 -0.26
C VAL A 27 -3.99 9.91 0.94
N GLN A 28 -4.22 11.13 1.43
CA GLN A 28 -3.50 11.68 2.59
C GLN A 28 -3.74 10.85 3.86
N GLN A 29 -4.97 10.37 4.07
CA GLN A 29 -5.29 9.52 5.22
C GLN A 29 -4.54 8.18 5.17
N LEU A 30 -4.45 7.56 3.99
CA LEU A 30 -3.64 6.35 3.79
C LEU A 30 -2.15 6.62 4.04
N GLN A 31 -1.62 7.73 3.53
CA GLN A 31 -0.23 8.12 3.71
C GLN A 31 0.12 8.40 5.18
N ALA A 32 -0.77 9.07 5.93
CA ALA A 32 -0.58 9.31 7.36
C ALA A 32 -0.49 7.98 8.15
N ARG A 33 -1.42 7.06 7.89
CA ARG A 33 -1.42 5.73 8.52
C ARG A 33 -0.19 4.90 8.14
N PHE A 34 0.34 5.09 6.94
CA PHE A 34 1.59 4.45 6.53
C PHE A 34 2.82 5.05 7.20
N ALA A 35 2.86 6.37 7.41
CA ALA A 35 3.94 7.01 8.17
C ALA A 35 4.04 6.41 9.59
N GLU A 36 2.91 6.06 10.21
CA GLU A 36 2.90 5.32 11.48
C GLU A 36 3.51 3.91 11.38
N VAL A 37 3.29 3.21 10.26
CA VAL A 37 3.91 1.90 10.00
C VAL A 37 5.42 2.03 9.92
N VAL A 38 5.91 2.97 9.11
CA VAL A 38 7.34 3.23 8.93
C VAL A 38 8.00 3.66 10.24
N ALA A 39 7.37 4.56 10.99
CA ALA A 39 7.86 4.98 12.30
C ALA A 39 7.88 3.81 13.32
N SER A 40 6.93 2.88 13.22
CA SER A 40 6.94 1.67 14.05
C SER A 40 8.06 0.71 13.65
N ASP A 41 8.36 0.57 12.37
CA ASP A 41 9.42 -0.28 11.83
C ASP A 41 10.80 0.18 12.29
N HIS A 42 11.12 1.47 12.15
CA HIS A 42 12.39 2.05 12.60
C HIS A 42 12.69 1.82 14.09
N ARG A 43 11.66 1.74 14.93
CA ARG A 43 11.83 1.50 16.38
C ARG A 43 12.04 0.04 16.76
N HIS A 44 11.56 -0.89 15.92
CA HIS A 44 11.33 -2.27 16.35
C HIS A 44 11.94 -3.34 15.43
N GLY A 45 12.47 -2.94 14.26
CA GLY A 45 12.96 -3.80 13.19
C GLY A 45 11.85 -4.47 12.39
N GLY A 46 12.20 -5.05 11.23
CA GLY A 46 11.30 -5.74 10.31
C GLY A 46 10.54 -6.91 10.95
N ARG A 47 9.39 -6.61 11.55
CA ARG A 47 8.48 -7.59 12.18
C ARG A 47 7.38 -7.99 11.20
N LEU A 48 6.84 -9.21 11.37
CA LEU A 48 5.62 -9.66 10.68
C LEU A 48 4.46 -8.67 10.81
N SER A 49 4.33 -7.99 11.95
CA SER A 49 3.30 -6.98 12.14
C SER A 49 3.41 -5.80 11.17
N ILE A 50 4.63 -5.39 10.80
CA ILE A 50 4.87 -4.32 9.83
C ILE A 50 4.47 -4.80 8.44
N GLU A 51 4.92 -5.99 8.05
CA GLU A 51 4.55 -6.62 6.78
C GLU A 51 3.02 -6.72 6.61
N THR A 52 2.33 -7.30 7.59
CA THR A 52 0.88 -7.45 7.56
C THR A 52 0.15 -6.10 7.52
N ARG A 53 0.59 -5.12 8.32
CA ARG A 53 -0.05 -3.81 8.37
C ARG A 53 0.16 -3.03 7.05
N ALA A 54 1.33 -3.15 6.44
CA ALA A 54 1.63 -2.54 5.15
C ALA A 54 0.83 -3.21 4.03
N GLY A 55 0.74 -4.55 4.00
CA GLY A 55 -0.11 -5.29 3.06
C GLY A 55 -1.58 -4.87 3.14
N ARG A 56 -2.14 -4.75 4.34
CA ARG A 56 -3.52 -4.29 4.53
C ARG A 56 -3.76 -2.88 3.98
N LEU A 57 -2.80 -1.95 4.15
CA LEU A 57 -2.92 -0.61 3.59
C LEU A 57 -2.92 -0.64 2.05
N ALA A 58 -2.17 -1.56 1.43
CA ALA A 58 -2.18 -1.74 -0.02
C ALA A 58 -3.55 -2.23 -0.51
N ASP A 59 -4.12 -3.23 0.18
CA ASP A 59 -5.44 -3.75 -0.12
C ASP A 59 -6.53 -2.67 0.02
N GLU A 60 -6.43 -1.84 1.06
CA GLU A 60 -7.35 -0.70 1.26
C GLU A 60 -7.22 0.35 0.14
N ALA A 61 -6.00 0.69 -0.29
CA ALA A 61 -5.78 1.62 -1.39
C ALA A 61 -6.37 1.10 -2.72
N LEU A 62 -6.24 -0.20 -2.99
CA LEU A 62 -6.81 -0.85 -4.16
C LEU A 62 -8.35 -0.92 -4.08
N ALA A 63 -8.90 -1.21 -2.91
CA ALA A 63 -10.34 -1.19 -2.71
C ALA A 63 -10.95 0.20 -2.95
N LEU A 64 -10.26 1.29 -2.59
CA LEU A 64 -10.70 2.65 -2.92
C LEU A 64 -10.73 2.88 -4.43
N GLN A 65 -9.74 2.35 -5.16
CA GLN A 65 -9.71 2.44 -6.62
C GLN A 65 -10.90 1.71 -7.25
N GLU A 66 -11.23 0.51 -6.77
CA GLU A 66 -12.29 -0.35 -7.34
C GLU A 66 -13.71 0.17 -7.06
N ARG A 67 -13.94 0.70 -5.85
CA ARG A 67 -15.30 0.97 -5.35
C ARG A 67 -15.78 2.41 -5.58
N GLY A 68 -14.87 3.31 -5.92
CA GLY A 68 -15.16 4.74 -6.01
C GLY A 68 -14.88 5.36 -7.37
N THR A 69 -15.38 6.57 -7.59
CA THR A 69 -15.01 7.38 -8.75
C THR A 69 -13.82 8.27 -8.40
N ALA A 70 -12.74 8.17 -9.17
CA ALA A 70 -11.50 8.91 -8.94
C ALA A 70 -10.98 9.49 -10.26
N THR A 71 -10.36 10.66 -10.21
CA THR A 71 -9.63 11.21 -11.37
C THR A 71 -8.40 10.37 -11.65
N GLN A 72 -7.87 10.41 -12.87
CA GLN A 72 -6.65 9.66 -13.22
C GLN A 72 -5.46 10.01 -12.33
N ARG A 73 -5.35 11.29 -11.92
CA ARG A 73 -4.34 11.75 -10.96
C ARG A 73 -4.50 11.09 -9.58
N ILE A 74 -5.72 10.91 -9.09
CA ILE A 74 -5.96 10.22 -7.82
C ILE A 74 -5.71 8.72 -7.96
N ARG A 75 -6.10 8.09 -9.07
CA ARG A 75 -5.79 6.67 -9.34
C ARG A 75 -4.28 6.42 -9.34
N ALA A 76 -3.50 7.26 -10.01
CA ALA A 76 -2.04 7.16 -10.02
C ALA A 76 -1.45 7.28 -8.60
N GLN A 77 -1.94 8.21 -7.79
CA GLN A 77 -1.51 8.35 -6.39
C GLN A 77 -1.89 7.16 -5.51
N LEU A 78 -3.07 6.56 -5.71
CA LEU A 78 -3.47 5.34 -5.01
C LEU A 78 -2.57 4.16 -5.37
N TYR A 79 -2.24 3.98 -6.66
CA TYR A 79 -1.28 2.96 -7.08
C TYR A 79 0.12 3.22 -6.53
N ALA A 80 0.61 4.46 -6.54
CA ALA A 80 1.92 4.82 -5.96
C ALA A 80 1.97 4.56 -4.44
N GLY A 81 0.86 4.86 -3.75
CA GLY A 81 0.69 4.54 -2.33
C GLY A 81 0.71 3.04 -2.08
N ALA A 82 -0.10 2.27 -2.80
CA ALA A 82 -0.13 0.81 -2.71
C ALA A 82 1.24 0.19 -3.01
N ALA A 83 1.94 0.66 -4.04
CA ALA A 83 3.30 0.25 -4.37
C ALA A 83 4.28 0.54 -3.23
N SER A 84 4.18 1.72 -2.61
CA SER A 84 4.97 2.09 -1.43
C SER A 84 4.71 1.18 -0.24
N PHE A 85 3.47 0.80 -0.01
CA PHE A 85 3.10 -0.08 1.10
C PHE A 85 3.63 -1.50 0.85
N MET A 86 3.49 -2.02 -0.37
CA MET A 86 4.05 -3.32 -0.74
C MET A 86 5.60 -3.32 -0.71
N SER A 87 6.24 -2.21 -1.07
CA SER A 87 7.70 -2.04 -0.91
C SER A 87 8.15 -2.14 0.54
N SER A 88 7.38 -1.60 1.48
CA SER A 88 7.67 -1.76 2.92
C SER A 88 7.39 -3.16 3.43
N ALA A 89 6.32 -3.82 2.96
CA ALA A 89 6.07 -5.23 3.25
C ALA A 89 7.23 -6.12 2.76
N MET A 90 7.73 -5.85 1.56
CA MET A 90 8.90 -6.50 0.98
C MET A 90 10.14 -6.31 1.87
N TRP A 91 10.45 -5.08 2.29
CA TRP A 91 11.61 -4.82 3.14
C TRP A 91 11.52 -5.54 4.50
N ALA A 92 10.35 -5.46 5.16
CA ALA A 92 10.13 -6.17 6.42
C ALA A 92 10.25 -7.70 6.26
N ALA A 93 9.84 -8.26 5.12
CA ALA A 93 10.04 -9.67 4.81
C ALA A 93 11.52 -10.03 4.57
N ILE A 94 12.30 -9.15 3.92
CA ILE A 94 13.75 -9.31 3.75
C ILE A 94 14.44 -9.36 5.12
N ASP A 95 14.17 -8.37 5.97
CA ASP A 95 14.72 -8.29 7.33
C ASP A 95 14.35 -9.53 8.17
N GLY A 96 13.11 -10.01 8.03
CA GLY A 96 12.62 -11.24 8.65
C GLY A 96 13.09 -12.53 7.98
N ARG A 97 13.96 -12.47 6.96
CA ARG A 97 14.47 -13.60 6.17
C ARG A 97 13.39 -14.48 5.51
N ARG A 98 12.22 -13.92 5.23
CA ARG A 98 11.11 -14.59 4.51
C ARG A 98 11.15 -14.26 3.04
N PHE A 99 12.14 -14.82 2.35
CA PHE A 99 12.46 -14.39 0.99
C PHE A 99 11.38 -14.72 -0.04
N ASP A 100 10.60 -15.79 0.16
CA ASP A 100 9.46 -16.10 -0.72
C ASP A 100 8.35 -15.04 -0.62
N ALA A 101 8.04 -14.62 0.62
CA ALA A 101 7.10 -13.52 0.85
C ALA A 101 7.63 -12.20 0.27
N ALA A 102 8.92 -11.92 0.46
CA ALA A 102 9.55 -10.74 -0.12
C ALA A 102 9.48 -10.72 -1.65
N LEU A 103 9.65 -11.87 -2.31
CA LEU A 103 9.54 -11.98 -3.77
C LEU A 103 8.11 -11.72 -4.26
N HIS A 104 7.11 -12.25 -3.56
CA HIS A 104 5.71 -11.96 -3.84
C HIS A 104 5.37 -10.48 -3.67
N HIS A 105 5.85 -9.86 -2.58
CA HIS A 105 5.67 -8.43 -2.35
C HIS A 105 6.36 -7.57 -3.40
N HIS A 106 7.56 -7.97 -3.85
CA HIS A 106 8.28 -7.31 -4.95
C HIS A 106 7.46 -7.30 -6.23
N GLN A 107 6.93 -8.45 -6.66
CA GLN A 107 6.13 -8.56 -7.89
C GLN A 107 4.93 -7.62 -7.85
N LYS A 108 4.17 -7.65 -6.75
CA LYS A 108 3.03 -6.75 -6.55
C LYS A 108 3.46 -5.28 -6.56
N ALA A 109 4.50 -4.92 -5.82
CA ALA A 109 4.98 -3.55 -5.74
C ALA A 109 5.40 -3.03 -7.13
N ALA A 110 6.15 -3.81 -7.89
CA ALA A 110 6.62 -3.45 -9.22
C ALA A 110 5.46 -3.23 -10.20
N SER A 111 4.45 -4.10 -10.21
CA SER A 111 3.26 -3.93 -11.04
C SER A 111 2.48 -2.66 -10.67
N LEU A 112 2.31 -2.38 -9.38
CA LEU A 112 1.61 -1.19 -8.90
C LEU A 112 2.36 0.10 -9.24
N ALA A 113 3.69 0.09 -9.11
CA ALA A 113 4.54 1.22 -9.44
C ALA A 113 4.54 1.53 -10.95
N ALA A 114 4.50 0.50 -11.79
CA ALA A 114 4.34 0.67 -13.24
C ALA A 114 2.98 1.32 -13.57
N MET A 115 1.89 0.88 -12.93
CA MET A 115 0.56 1.46 -13.13
C MET A 115 0.45 2.91 -12.62
N SER A 116 1.24 3.28 -11.59
CA SER A 116 1.26 4.67 -11.11
C SER A 116 2.06 5.61 -12.01
N GLY A 117 3.01 5.08 -12.80
CA GLY A 117 3.93 5.87 -13.62
C GLY A 117 4.93 6.70 -12.81
N ASP A 118 5.13 6.35 -11.54
CA ASP A 118 6.01 7.11 -10.64
C ASP A 118 7.40 6.46 -10.64
N SER A 119 8.37 7.11 -11.29
CA SER A 119 9.75 6.59 -11.37
C SER A 119 10.44 6.51 -10.01
N SER A 120 10.10 7.39 -9.06
CA SER A 120 10.75 7.42 -7.76
C SER A 120 10.43 6.18 -6.92
N ILE A 121 9.18 5.71 -6.97
CA ILE A 121 8.79 4.47 -6.30
C ILE A 121 9.32 3.24 -7.03
N GLN A 122 9.37 3.27 -8.36
CA GLN A 122 10.00 2.19 -9.15
C GLN A 122 11.48 2.05 -8.79
N PHE A 123 12.23 3.15 -8.75
CA PHE A 123 13.64 3.17 -8.34
C PHE A 123 13.83 2.47 -6.98
N ARG A 124 12.99 2.84 -6.00
CA ARG A 124 13.07 2.31 -4.64
C ARG A 124 12.80 0.80 -4.60
N ILE A 125 11.75 0.34 -5.28
CA ILE A 125 11.37 -1.09 -5.32
C ILE A 125 12.48 -1.91 -5.97
N TRP A 126 13.05 -1.44 -7.09
CA TRP A 126 14.14 -2.15 -7.77
C TRP A 126 15.43 -2.15 -6.96
N SER A 127 15.73 -1.08 -6.22
CA SER A 127 16.84 -1.04 -5.25
C SER A 127 16.67 -2.08 -4.14
N HIS A 128 15.44 -2.27 -3.64
CA HIS A 128 15.13 -3.31 -2.64
C HIS A 128 15.25 -4.71 -3.24
N ALA A 129 14.80 -4.90 -4.48
CA ALA A 129 14.93 -6.18 -5.20
C ALA A 129 16.39 -6.59 -5.37
N GLY A 130 17.28 -5.63 -5.66
CA GLY A 130 18.73 -5.88 -5.67
C GLY A 130 19.23 -6.47 -4.34
N SER A 131 18.75 -5.98 -3.20
CA SER A 131 19.10 -6.53 -1.87
C SER A 131 18.51 -7.92 -1.65
N LEU A 132 17.25 -8.14 -2.02
CA LEU A 132 16.60 -9.44 -1.95
C LEU A 132 17.36 -10.51 -2.75
N TYR A 133 17.72 -10.22 -4.00
CA TYR A 133 18.42 -11.17 -4.85
C TYR A 133 19.82 -11.51 -4.35
N ARG A 134 20.51 -10.58 -3.67
CA ARG A 134 21.76 -10.90 -2.96
C ARG A 134 21.53 -11.92 -1.85
N HIS A 135 20.50 -11.76 -1.03
CA HIS A 135 20.16 -12.72 0.01
C HIS A 135 19.76 -14.10 -0.53
N LEU A 136 19.16 -14.15 -1.73
CA LEU A 136 18.81 -15.39 -2.42
C LEU A 136 19.99 -16.07 -3.13
N GLY A 137 21.21 -15.51 -3.06
CA GLY A 137 22.37 -16.07 -3.77
C GLY A 137 22.28 -15.92 -5.29
N ARG A 138 21.55 -14.91 -5.78
CA ARG A 138 21.30 -14.64 -7.21
C ARG A 138 21.99 -13.34 -7.64
N PRO A 139 23.34 -13.30 -7.74
CA PRO A 139 24.08 -12.07 -7.97
C PRO A 139 23.80 -11.43 -9.34
N GLY A 140 23.55 -12.23 -10.38
CA GLY A 140 23.19 -11.71 -11.71
C GLY A 140 21.86 -10.93 -11.68
N ASP A 141 20.84 -11.48 -11.01
CA ASP A 141 19.55 -10.80 -10.86
C ASP A 141 19.66 -9.57 -9.96
N ALA A 142 20.54 -9.59 -8.95
CA ALA A 142 20.81 -8.42 -8.13
C ALA A 142 21.42 -7.27 -8.94
N LEU A 143 22.35 -7.57 -9.86
CA LEU A 143 22.92 -6.58 -10.77
C LEU A 143 21.87 -6.04 -11.73
N ALA A 144 21.11 -6.92 -12.38
CA ALA A 144 20.04 -6.53 -13.29
C ALA A 144 18.99 -5.63 -12.59
N ALA A 145 18.58 -5.97 -11.36
CA ALA A 145 17.65 -5.15 -10.59
C ALA A 145 18.22 -3.76 -10.26
N ASN A 146 19.51 -3.68 -9.89
CA ASN A 146 20.16 -2.38 -9.65
C ASN A 146 20.30 -1.57 -10.94
N ASP A 147 20.53 -2.20 -12.09
CA ASP A 147 20.62 -1.52 -13.38
C ASP A 147 19.26 -0.97 -13.82
N VAL A 148 18.17 -1.71 -13.60
CA VAL A 148 16.81 -1.16 -13.79
C VAL A 148 16.63 0.06 -12.88
N ALA A 149 16.98 -0.03 -11.60
CA ALA A 149 16.87 1.10 -10.68
C ALA A 149 17.61 2.34 -11.19
N ARG A 150 18.87 2.21 -11.63
CA ARG A 150 19.70 3.35 -12.09
C ARG A 150 19.17 4.05 -13.35
N ASN A 151 18.32 3.39 -14.13
CA ASN A 151 17.82 3.90 -15.40
C ASN A 151 16.39 4.49 -15.33
N LEU A 152 15.85 4.68 -14.11
CA LEU A 152 14.53 5.26 -13.83
C LEU A 152 14.62 6.72 -13.40
#